data_AF-A0A517MJ50-F1
#
_entry.id   AF-A0A517MJ50-F1
#
_cell.length_a   1.000
_cell.length_b   1.000
_cell.length_c   1.000
_cell.angle_alpha   90.00
_cell.angle_beta   90.00
_cell.angle_gamma   90.00
#
_symmetry.space_group_name_H-M   'P 1'
#
loop_
_entity.id
_entity.type
_entity.pdbx_description
1 polymer ?
#
loop_
_entity_poly.entity_id
_entity_poly.type
_entity_poly.pdbx_seq_one_letter_code
_entity_poly.pdbx_strand_id
1 'polypeptide(L)'
;MKNKSFLTLIANTLLVILLGCGSDAGPAVSSGPLPPLSVEEWKQLPIQEKYDEATFERLRAKDEKLQAERAWGRFMREVVVPERKRDIPGIPGQ
;
A
#
# COMPACT_ATOMS: atom_id res chain seq x y z
N MET A 1 -8.37 5.96 54.94
CA MET A 1 -7.70 7.29 54.90
C MET A 1 -6.20 7.10 55.05
N LYS A 2 -5.38 7.63 54.12
CA LYS A 2 -3.94 7.86 54.34
C LYS A 2 -3.50 9.09 53.51
N ASN A 3 -3.46 10.21 54.22
CA ASN A 3 -2.68 11.43 54.00
C ASN A 3 -1.21 11.15 53.58
N LYS A 4 -0.45 12.03 52.91
CA LYS A 4 -0.62 13.46 52.49
C LYS A 4 0.41 13.81 51.38
N SER A 5 0.48 15.10 50.98
CA SER A 5 1.55 15.75 50.16
C SER A 5 1.49 15.42 48.65
N PHE A 6 1.06 16.28 47.71
CA PHE A 6 1.10 17.75 47.53
C PHE A 6 2.42 18.31 46.92
N LEU A 7 2.28 18.75 45.66
CA LEU A 7 2.84 19.99 45.08
C LEU A 7 4.27 20.00 44.48
N THR A 8 4.47 20.95 43.56
CA THR A 8 5.73 21.38 42.87
C THR A 8 6.27 20.40 41.81
N LEU A 9 5.99 20.53 40.51
CA LEU A 9 6.16 21.67 39.56
C LEU A 9 7.60 21.83 39.05
N ILE A 10 7.99 20.97 38.11
CA ILE A 10 9.03 21.19 37.07
C ILE A 10 8.45 20.51 35.80
N ALA A 11 7.97 21.17 34.74
CA ALA A 11 8.44 22.34 34.00
C ALA A 11 9.52 22.06 32.92
N ASN A 12 9.18 21.15 31.99
CA ASN A 12 9.59 21.15 30.57
C ASN A 12 11.08 20.84 30.22
N THR A 13 11.32 20.45 28.95
CA THR A 13 12.64 20.34 28.25
C THR A 13 13.68 19.36 28.83
N LEU A 14 14.49 18.62 28.05
CA LEU A 14 14.53 18.22 26.62
C LEU A 14 15.53 17.03 26.49
N LEU A 15 15.78 16.47 25.29
CA LEU A 15 16.78 15.41 24.98
C LEU A 15 16.48 14.04 25.64
N VAL A 16 16.08 12.94 24.95
CA VAL A 16 16.33 12.46 23.56
C VAL A 16 17.85 12.35 23.29
N ILE A 17 18.46 11.28 22.78
CA ILE A 17 18.05 10.05 22.04
C ILE A 17 18.76 8.83 22.73
N LEU A 18 19.00 7.60 22.21
CA LEU A 18 18.85 6.85 20.94
C LEU A 18 18.51 5.36 21.29
N LEU A 19 17.92 4.62 20.35
CA LEU A 19 18.06 3.16 20.10
C LEU A 19 18.17 2.18 21.29
N GLY A 20 17.05 1.52 21.65
CA GLY A 20 17.10 0.41 22.62
C GLY A 20 15.79 -0.34 22.91
N CYS A 21 14.78 -0.27 22.04
CA CYS A 21 13.52 -1.00 22.23
C CYS A 21 13.07 -1.63 20.91
N GLY A 22 12.86 -2.95 20.91
CA GLY A 22 12.25 -3.65 19.78
C GLY A 22 10.73 -3.48 19.81
N SER A 23 10.13 -3.29 18.64
CA SER A 23 8.69 -3.37 18.47
C SER A 23 8.37 -4.45 17.44
N ASP A 24 7.82 -5.55 17.93
CA ASP A 24 7.00 -6.42 17.09
C ASP A 24 5.81 -5.57 16.62
N ALA A 25 5.82 -5.25 15.33
CA ALA A 25 4.87 -4.34 14.71
C ALA A 25 4.55 -4.88 13.33
N GLY A 26 3.50 -5.70 13.25
CA GLY A 26 2.91 -6.09 11.98
C GLY A 26 2.63 -4.85 11.11
N PRO A 27 2.88 -4.89 9.80
CA PRO A 27 2.88 -3.70 8.96
C PRO A 27 1.54 -2.97 9.05
N ALA A 28 1.60 -1.69 9.41
CA ALA A 28 0.42 -0.87 9.61
C ALA A 28 -0.38 -0.77 8.30
N VAL A 29 -1.58 -1.37 8.29
CA VAL A 29 -2.50 -1.29 7.15
C VAL A 29 -2.85 0.18 6.93
N SER A 30 -2.45 0.73 5.78
CA SER A 30 -2.62 2.15 5.47
C SER A 30 -4.07 2.42 5.08
N SER A 31 -4.92 2.69 6.06
CA SER A 31 -6.37 2.96 5.89
C SER A 31 -6.71 4.30 5.24
N GLY A 32 -5.78 4.92 4.51
CA GLY A 32 -6.00 6.13 3.71
C GLY A 32 -6.24 5.81 2.24
N PRO A 33 -6.92 6.68 1.46
CA PRO A 33 -7.06 6.50 0.03
C PRO A 33 -5.68 6.38 -0.65
N LEU A 34 -5.39 5.21 -1.23
CA LEU A 34 -4.09 4.96 -1.86
C LEU A 34 -3.92 5.83 -3.11
N PRO A 35 -2.73 6.40 -3.37
CA PRO A 35 -2.53 7.35 -4.45
C PRO A 35 -2.76 6.70 -5.83
N PRO A 36 -3.49 7.37 -6.75
CA PRO A 36 -3.76 6.85 -8.10
C PRO A 36 -2.51 6.51 -8.90
N LEU A 37 -2.49 5.31 -9.46
CA LEU A 37 -1.32 4.63 -10.04
C LEU A 37 -1.39 4.65 -11.57
N SER A 38 -0.31 5.06 -12.25
CA SER A 38 -0.20 4.96 -13.71
C SER A 38 0.13 3.54 -14.18
N VAL A 39 -0.11 3.27 -15.47
CA VAL A 39 0.24 2.00 -16.12
C VAL A 39 1.76 1.79 -16.13
N GLU A 40 2.53 2.87 -16.14
CA GLU A 40 4.00 2.87 -16.18
C GLU A 40 4.58 2.51 -14.81
N GLU A 41 4.07 3.13 -13.74
CA GLU A 41 4.40 2.79 -12.35
C GLU A 41 3.97 1.35 -12.02
N TRP A 42 2.75 0.97 -12.43
CA TRP A 42 2.21 -0.39 -12.25
C TRP A 42 3.11 -1.47 -12.84
N LYS A 43 3.72 -1.25 -14.01
CA LYS A 43 4.64 -2.22 -14.63
C LYS A 43 5.89 -2.49 -13.78
N GLN A 44 6.31 -1.53 -12.95
CA GLN A 44 7.49 -1.63 -12.08
C GLN A 44 7.19 -2.23 -10.70
N LEU A 45 5.92 -2.48 -10.35
CA LEU A 45 5.56 -3.09 -9.07
C LEU A 45 6.07 -4.54 -8.97
N PRO A 46 6.42 -5.02 -7.76
CA PRO A 46 6.73 -6.43 -7.55
C PRO A 46 5.50 -7.28 -7.88
N ILE A 47 5.71 -8.48 -8.44
CA ILE A 47 4.64 -9.37 -8.94
C ILE A 47 3.58 -9.66 -7.85
N GLN A 48 3.99 -9.68 -6.60
CA GLN A 48 3.16 -9.84 -5.41
C GLN A 48 2.08 -8.75 -5.27
N GLU A 49 2.39 -7.50 -5.61
CA GLU A 49 1.48 -6.35 -5.50
C GLU A 49 0.87 -5.95 -6.86
N LYS A 50 1.58 -6.24 -7.95
CA LYS A 50 1.24 -5.83 -9.33
C LYS A 50 -0.11 -6.38 -9.80
N TYR A 51 -0.60 -7.48 -9.25
CA TYR A 51 -1.84 -8.13 -9.67
C TYR A 51 -2.96 -8.12 -8.60
N ASP A 52 -2.79 -7.34 -7.54
CA ASP A 52 -3.78 -7.19 -6.47
C ASP A 52 -4.97 -6.30 -6.85
N GLU A 53 -6.11 -6.55 -6.21
CA GLU A 53 -7.35 -5.80 -6.40
C GLU A 53 -7.18 -4.30 -6.08
N ALA A 54 -6.56 -3.98 -4.94
CA ALA A 54 -6.25 -2.59 -4.56
C ALA A 54 -5.32 -1.88 -5.57
N THR A 55 -4.41 -2.61 -6.22
CA THR A 55 -3.56 -2.09 -7.30
C THR A 55 -4.37 -1.78 -8.56
N PHE A 56 -5.36 -2.63 -8.89
CA PHE A 56 -6.29 -2.37 -9.98
C PHE A 56 -7.27 -1.21 -9.68
N GLU A 57 -7.74 -1.05 -8.44
CA GLU A 57 -8.55 0.11 -8.04
C GLU A 57 -7.77 1.41 -8.24
N ARG A 58 -6.50 1.46 -7.82
CA ARG A 58 -5.62 2.63 -8.02
C ARG A 58 -5.36 2.95 -9.50
N LEU A 59 -5.34 1.95 -10.37
CA LEU A 59 -5.28 2.12 -11.83
C LEU A 59 -6.58 2.71 -12.37
N ARG A 60 -7.75 2.17 -11.99
CA ARG A 60 -9.05 2.74 -12.36
C ARG A 60 -9.20 4.18 -11.87
N ALA A 61 -8.70 4.49 -10.68
CA ALA A 61 -8.72 5.83 -10.10
C ALA A 61 -7.78 6.84 -10.80
N LYS A 62 -6.89 6.39 -11.70
CA LYS A 62 -5.93 7.26 -12.43
C LYS A 62 -6.45 7.75 -13.79
N ASP A 63 -7.22 6.92 -14.50
CA ASP A 63 -7.84 7.27 -15.79
C ASP A 63 -9.34 7.00 -15.71
N GLU A 64 -10.15 8.06 -15.77
CA GLU A 64 -11.62 8.00 -15.76
C GLU A 64 -12.19 7.06 -16.83
N LYS A 65 -11.48 6.85 -17.95
CA LYS A 65 -11.89 5.90 -18.99
C LYS A 65 -11.92 4.47 -18.49
N LEU A 66 -11.06 4.12 -17.51
CA LEU A 66 -10.97 2.79 -16.90
C LEU A 66 -12.08 2.55 -15.85
N GLN A 67 -12.86 3.56 -15.49
CA GLN A 67 -14.08 3.38 -14.67
C GLN A 67 -15.20 2.69 -15.47
N ALA A 68 -15.24 2.86 -16.79
CA ALA A 68 -16.24 2.21 -17.63
C ALA A 68 -15.87 0.74 -17.87
N GLU A 69 -16.69 -0.20 -17.38
CA GLU A 69 -16.45 -1.66 -17.45
C GLU A 69 -16.08 -2.19 -18.86
N ARG A 70 -16.63 -1.59 -19.93
CA ARG A 70 -16.28 -1.97 -21.32
C ARG A 70 -14.81 -1.64 -21.66
N ALA A 71 -14.31 -0.52 -21.16
CA ALA A 71 -12.92 -0.09 -21.33
C ALA A 71 -12.00 -0.79 -20.32
N TRP A 72 -12.45 -1.00 -19.08
CA TRP A 72 -11.73 -1.83 -18.10
C TRP A 72 -11.48 -3.25 -18.63
N GLY A 73 -12.53 -3.94 -19.08
CA GLY A 73 -12.40 -5.27 -19.68
C GLY A 73 -11.52 -5.28 -20.94
N ARG A 74 -11.42 -4.15 -21.65
CA ARG A 74 -10.47 -3.99 -22.77
C ARG A 74 -9.02 -3.89 -22.26
N PHE A 75 -8.75 -3.01 -21.30
CA PHE A 75 -7.47 -2.85 -20.64
C PHE A 75 -6.96 -4.16 -20.02
N MET A 76 -7.84 -4.93 -19.36
CA MET A 76 -7.49 -6.24 -18.80
C MET A 76 -7.01 -7.23 -19.88
N ARG A 77 -7.65 -7.26 -21.06
CA ARG A 77 -7.27 -8.18 -22.16
C ARG A 77 -6.06 -7.70 -22.97
N GLU A 78 -5.90 -6.40 -23.16
CA GLU A 78 -4.89 -5.82 -24.06
C GLU A 78 -3.61 -5.38 -23.33
N VAL A 79 -3.66 -5.16 -22.01
CA VAL A 79 -2.52 -4.72 -21.19
C VAL A 79 -2.21 -5.74 -20.09
N VAL A 80 -3.16 -6.05 -19.20
CA VAL A 80 -2.89 -6.83 -17.98
C VAL A 80 -2.59 -8.30 -18.27
N VAL A 81 -3.38 -8.97 -19.12
CA VAL A 81 -3.17 -10.38 -19.47
C VAL A 81 -1.87 -10.60 -20.27
N PRO A 82 -1.52 -9.80 -21.29
CA PRO A 82 -0.24 -9.93 -21.98
C PRO A 82 0.98 -9.68 -21.08
N GLU A 83 0.89 -8.73 -20.14
CA GLU A 83 1.94 -8.48 -19.15
C GLU A 83 2.08 -9.66 -18.18
N ARG A 84 0.96 -10.16 -17.61
CA ARG A 84 0.98 -11.30 -16.70
C ARG A 84 1.60 -12.56 -17.32
N LYS A 85 1.44 -12.75 -18.63
CA LYS A 85 2.08 -13.86 -19.37
C LYS A 85 3.61 -13.73 -19.52
N ARG A 86 4.18 -12.53 -19.33
CA ARG A 86 5.62 -12.27 -19.29
C ARG A 86 6.15 -12.50 -17.88
N ASP A 87 5.50 -11.89 -16.89
CA ASP A 87 5.89 -11.90 -15.48
C ASP A 87 5.73 -13.28 -14.84
N ILE A 88 4.65 -13.99 -15.18
CA ILE A 88 4.31 -15.33 -14.69
C ILE A 88 4.14 -16.24 -15.92
N PRO A 89 5.23 -16.78 -16.49
CA PRO A 89 5.15 -17.74 -17.57
C PRO A 89 4.43 -19.01 -17.08
N GLY A 90 3.41 -19.44 -17.82
CA GLY A 90 2.69 -20.68 -17.52
C GLY A 90 3.59 -21.90 -17.68
N ILE A 91 3.43 -22.90 -16.81
CA ILE A 91 4.12 -24.19 -16.94
C ILE A 91 3.61 -24.87 -18.23
N PRO A 92 4.48 -25.22 -19.20
CA PRO A 92 4.04 -25.91 -20.41
C PRO A 92 3.61 -27.34 -20.05
N GLY A 93 2.35 -27.69 -20.31
CA GLY A 93 1.82 -29.05 -20.10
C GLY A 93 0.65 -29.17 -19.11
N GLN A 94 0.01 -28.06 -18.71
CA GLN A 94 -1.34 -28.03 -18.15
C GLN A 94 -2.27 -27.23 -19.07
#